data_AF-A0A7W6J426-F1
#
_entry.id   AF-A0A7W6J426-F1
#
_cell.length_a   1.000
_cell.length_b   1.000
_cell.length_c   1.000
_cell.angle_alpha   90.00
_cell.angle_beta   90.00
_cell.angle_gamma   90.00
#
_symmetry.space_group_name_H-M   'P 1'
#
loop_
_entity.id
_entity.type
_entity.pdbx_description
1 polymer ?
#
loop_
_entity_poly.entity_id
_entity_poly.type
_entity_poly.pdbx_seq_one_letter_code
_entity_poly.pdbx_strand_id
1 'polypeptide(L)'
;MSEDEQEQVAPIQTVRMVRLDDGKTGDIHPDEVEHMQAFGWRICEDQTGTGDADDLSSKSDDELRAAVTEATGTAPHPNAKRETLIKKLQEAQKGE
;
A
#
# COMPACT_ATOMS: atom_id res chain seq x y z
N MET A 1 2.95 -17.83 -36.78
CA MET A 1 2.03 -16.68 -36.89
C MET A 1 1.12 -16.75 -35.69
N SER A 2 1.17 -15.90 -34.67
CA SER A 2 2.14 -14.92 -34.20
C SER A 2 1.98 -14.93 -32.68
N GLU A 3 3.08 -14.96 -31.95
CA GLU A 3 3.09 -14.89 -30.49
C GLU A 3 2.66 -13.49 -30.03
N ASP A 4 1.67 -13.47 -29.14
CA ASP A 4 1.54 -12.59 -27.96
C ASP A 4 2.34 -11.27 -27.98
N GLU A 5 1.72 -10.19 -28.47
CA GLU A 5 2.13 -8.83 -28.15
C GLU A 5 1.15 -8.26 -27.09
N GLN A 6 1.20 -8.83 -25.89
CA GLN A 6 0.84 -8.09 -24.69
C GLN A 6 1.90 -7.01 -24.50
N GLU A 7 1.60 -5.81 -24.98
CA GLU A 7 2.36 -4.59 -24.76
C GLU A 7 2.51 -4.38 -23.25
N GLN A 8 3.64 -4.82 -22.71
CA GLN A 8 4.08 -4.53 -21.35
C GLN A 8 4.36 -3.03 -21.29
N VAL A 9 3.32 -2.24 -21.04
CA VAL A 9 3.45 -0.87 -20.56
C VAL A 9 4.23 -0.96 -19.25
N ALA A 10 5.51 -0.57 -19.29
CA ALA A 10 6.35 -0.47 -18.11
C ALA A 10 5.58 0.27 -17.00
N PRO A 11 5.67 -0.16 -15.73
CA PRO A 11 4.98 0.52 -14.65
C PRO A 11 5.47 1.97 -14.65
N ILE A 12 4.59 2.89 -15.04
CA ILE A 12 4.86 4.32 -14.98
C ILE A 12 5.04 4.59 -13.48
N GLN A 13 6.29 4.76 -13.05
CA GLN A 13 6.59 5.06 -11.67
C GLN A 13 5.98 6.44 -11.41
N THR A 14 4.86 6.51 -10.70
CA THR A 14 4.26 7.77 -10.27
C THR A 14 4.49 7.92 -8.77
N VAL A 15 4.89 9.11 -8.36
CA VAL A 15 5.11 9.50 -6.98
C VAL A 15 3.85 10.19 -6.47
N ARG A 16 3.23 9.62 -5.44
CA ARG A 16 2.12 10.28 -4.78
C ARG A 16 2.62 11.49 -3.99
N MET A 17 2.10 12.66 -4.31
CA MET A 17 2.42 13.92 -3.64
C MET A 17 1.16 14.53 -2.99
N VAL A 18 1.36 15.30 -1.93
CA VAL A 18 0.33 16.07 -1.22
C VAL A 18 0.68 17.55 -1.19
N ARG A 19 -0.27 18.41 -1.53
CA ARG A 19 -0.15 19.87 -1.42
C ARG A 19 -0.56 20.30 -0.01
N LEU A 20 0.37 20.86 0.74
CA LEU A 20 0.14 21.25 2.14
C LEU A 20 -0.89 22.37 2.32
N ASP A 21 -1.07 23.19 1.27
CA ASP A 21 -1.96 24.35 1.26
C ASP A 21 -3.45 23.95 1.35
N ASP A 22 -3.84 22.92 0.59
CA ASP A 22 -5.25 22.53 0.38
C ASP A 22 -5.51 21.06 0.78
N GLY A 23 -4.46 20.33 1.19
CA GLY A 23 -4.52 18.89 1.47
C GLY A 23 -4.74 18.01 0.23
N LYS A 24 -4.63 18.57 -0.98
CA LYS A 24 -4.84 17.83 -2.24
C LYS A 24 -3.74 16.80 -2.45
N THR A 25 -4.11 15.57 -2.76
CA THR A 25 -3.19 14.51 -3.18
C THR A 25 -3.27 14.30 -4.69
N GLY A 26 -2.15 13.90 -5.29
CA GLY A 26 -2.06 13.59 -6.72
C GLY A 26 -0.90 12.65 -7.00
N ASP A 27 -1.07 11.79 -8.00
CA ASP A 27 -0.03 10.89 -8.49
C ASP A 27 0.74 11.62 -9.60
N ILE A 28 2.02 11.92 -9.35
CA ILE A 28 2.85 12.82 -10.15
C ILE A 28 4.00 12.03 -10.76
N HIS A 29 4.39 12.30 -12.00
CA HIS A 29 5.58 11.66 -12.57
C HIS A 29 6.85 12.10 -11.81
N PRO A 30 7.84 11.25 -11.53
CA PRO A 30 9.05 11.59 -10.78
C PRO A 30 9.82 12.77 -11.37
N ASP A 31 9.74 12.96 -12.69
CA ASP A 31 10.31 14.11 -13.39
C ASP A 31 9.61 15.44 -13.01
N GLU A 32 8.32 15.39 -12.69
CA GLU A 32 7.51 16.54 -12.29
C GLU A 32 7.56 16.80 -10.77
N VAL A 33 8.18 15.91 -9.98
CA VAL A 33 8.25 16.05 -8.52
C VAL A 33 9.03 17.30 -8.09
N GLU A 34 10.14 17.62 -8.76
CA GLU A 34 10.91 18.84 -8.48
C GLU A 34 10.08 20.09 -8.77
N HIS A 35 9.34 20.07 -9.88
CA HIS A 35 8.42 21.15 -10.25
C HIS A 35 7.30 21.30 -9.20
N MET A 36 6.66 20.20 -8.82
CA MET A 36 5.57 20.20 -7.83
C MET A 36 6.05 20.63 -6.43
N GLN A 37 7.27 20.28 -6.03
CA GLN A 37 7.86 20.76 -4.77
C GLN A 37 7.97 22.30 -4.72
N ALA A 38 8.30 22.95 -5.85
CA ALA A 38 8.31 24.41 -5.94
C ALA A 38 6.91 25.05 -5.72
N PHE A 39 5.83 24.30 -5.98
CA PHE A 39 4.44 24.73 -5.70
C PHE A 39 3.93 24.30 -4.31
N GLY A 40 4.81 23.83 -3.42
CA GLY A 40 4.45 23.44 -2.06
C GLY A 40 3.83 22.05 -1.95
N TRP A 41 4.02 21.20 -2.96
CA TRP A 41 3.72 19.78 -2.85
C TRP A 41 4.85 19.04 -2.15
N ARG A 42 4.51 18.01 -1.38
CA ARG A 42 5.47 17.13 -0.72
C ARG A 42 5.20 15.69 -1.11
N ILE A 43 6.27 14.91 -1.23
CA ILE A 43 6.17 13.47 -1.45
C ILE A 43 5.45 12.87 -0.24
N CYS A 44 4.40 12.10 -0.52
CA CYS A 44 3.73 11.31 0.49
C CYS A 44 4.54 10.02 0.64
N GLU A 45 5.34 9.90 1.70
CA GLU A 45 6.19 8.73 1.99
C GLU A 45 5.41 7.42 2.25
N ASP A 46 4.12 7.36 1.94
CA ASP A 46 3.26 6.21 2.15
C ASP A 46 3.23 5.25 0.95
N GLN A 47 4.24 5.26 0.06
CA GLN A 47 4.34 4.30 -1.06
C GLN A 47 5.76 3.85 -1.42
N THR A 48 6.70 3.88 -0.48
CA THR A 48 7.93 3.05 -0.60
C THR A 48 7.74 1.79 0.23
N GLY A 49 7.02 0.82 -0.32
CA GLY A 49 6.69 -0.41 0.39
C GLY A 49 6.10 -1.50 -0.50
N THR A 50 6.68 -1.73 -1.68
CA THR A 50 6.51 -3.01 -2.36
C THR A 50 7.19 -4.08 -1.47
N GLY A 51 6.38 -4.88 -0.79
CA GLY A 51 6.87 -5.95 0.09
C GLY A 51 5.75 -6.85 0.57
N ASP A 52 4.88 -6.37 1.46
CA ASP A 52 4.00 -7.29 2.23
C ASP A 52 2.56 -6.81 2.42
N ALA A 53 2.21 -5.61 1.93
CA ALA A 53 0.84 -5.09 2.02
C ALA A 53 -0.09 -5.63 0.92
N ASP A 54 0.44 -5.96 -0.26
CA ASP A 54 -0.37 -6.41 -1.41
C ASP A 54 -0.90 -7.85 -1.23
N ASP A 55 -0.10 -8.73 -0.59
CA ASP A 55 -0.52 -10.10 -0.25
C ASP A 55 -1.64 -10.09 0.81
N LEU A 56 -1.50 -9.27 1.84
CA LEU A 56 -2.54 -9.11 2.87
C LEU A 56 -3.76 -8.36 2.33
N SER A 57 -3.56 -7.47 1.35
CA SER A 57 -4.65 -6.77 0.68
C SER A 57 -5.39 -7.62 -0.36
N SER A 58 -4.91 -8.81 -0.69
CA SER A 58 -5.64 -9.79 -1.50
C SER A 58 -6.40 -10.83 -0.67
N LYS A 59 -6.09 -10.97 0.64
CA LYS A 59 -6.74 -11.93 1.53
C LYS A 59 -8.17 -11.51 1.88
N SER A 60 -9.06 -12.52 1.93
CA SER A 60 -10.42 -12.37 2.45
C SER A 60 -10.41 -12.10 3.95
N ASP A 61 -11.48 -11.50 4.49
CA ASP A 61 -11.55 -11.13 5.91
C ASP A 61 -11.36 -12.36 6.83
N ASP A 62 -11.93 -13.51 6.45
CA ASP A 62 -11.78 -14.79 7.14
C ASP A 62 -10.30 -15.26 7.18
N GLU A 63 -9.59 -15.14 6.06
CA GLU A 63 -8.17 -15.52 5.97
C GLU A 63 -7.27 -14.58 6.77
N LEU A 64 -7.56 -13.27 6.76
CA LEU A 64 -6.86 -12.31 7.61
C LEU A 64 -7.08 -12.62 9.09
N ARG A 65 -8.28 -13.06 9.44
CA ARG A 65 -8.62 -13.45 10.81
C ARG A 65 -7.89 -14.71 11.25
N ALA A 66 -7.83 -15.71 10.40
CA ALA A 66 -7.06 -16.92 10.63
C ALA A 66 -5.57 -16.58 10.78
N ALA A 67 -5.00 -15.81 9.86
CA ALA A 67 -3.60 -15.39 9.90
C ALA A 67 -3.26 -14.59 11.16
N VAL A 68 -4.13 -13.66 11.60
CA VAL A 68 -3.95 -12.94 12.87
C VAL A 68 -3.99 -13.90 14.06
N THR A 69 -4.88 -14.90 14.02
CA THR A 69 -4.98 -15.91 15.10
C THR A 69 -3.74 -16.79 15.15
N GLU A 70 -3.20 -17.21 14.00
CA GLU A 70 -1.96 -17.99 13.93
C GLU A 70 -0.75 -17.17 14.38
N ALA A 71 -0.66 -15.92 13.96
CA ALA A 71 0.48 -15.05 14.30
C ALA A 71 0.45 -14.57 15.76
N THR A 72 -0.73 -14.30 16.33
CA THR A 72 -0.86 -13.73 17.69
C THR A 72 -1.33 -14.75 18.73
N GLY A 73 -1.66 -15.97 18.31
CA GLY A 73 -2.33 -16.97 19.15
C GLY A 73 -3.73 -16.57 19.62
N THR A 74 -4.27 -15.42 19.18
CA THR A 74 -5.50 -14.83 19.70
C THR A 74 -6.49 -14.56 18.58
N ALA A 75 -7.69 -15.16 18.67
CA ALA A 75 -8.75 -14.94 17.70
C ALA A 75 -9.32 -13.51 17.78
N PRO A 76 -9.23 -12.71 16.72
CA PRO A 76 -9.78 -11.35 16.73
C PRO A 76 -11.31 -11.36 16.54
N HIS A 77 -11.98 -10.27 16.89
CA HIS A 77 -13.44 -10.14 16.90
C HIS A 77 -14.09 -10.26 15.48
N PRO A 78 -15.31 -10.82 15.32
CA PRO A 78 -15.92 -11.06 14.00
C PRO A 78 -16.31 -9.84 13.19
N ASN A 79 -16.39 -8.70 13.84
CA ASN A 79 -16.62 -7.42 13.17
C ASN A 79 -15.37 -6.52 13.23
N ALA A 80 -14.19 -7.11 13.44
CA ALA A 80 -12.95 -6.34 13.35
C ALA A 80 -12.76 -5.89 11.90
N LYS A 81 -12.46 -4.60 11.70
CA LYS A 81 -12.19 -4.09 10.36
C LYS A 81 -10.92 -4.73 9.81
N ARG A 82 -10.92 -5.03 8.52
CA ARG A 82 -9.77 -5.49 7.75
C ARG A 82 -8.46 -4.76 8.04
N GLU A 83 -8.48 -3.43 8.04
CA GLU A 83 -7.31 -2.59 8.33
C GLU A 83 -6.74 -2.86 9.73
N THR A 84 -7.60 -3.16 10.70
CA THR A 84 -7.19 -3.51 12.07
C THR A 84 -6.57 -4.90 12.12
N LEU A 85 -7.06 -5.85 11.34
CA LEU A 85 -6.49 -7.20 11.22
C LEU A 85 -5.09 -7.14 10.59
N ILE A 86 -4.94 -6.41 9.49
CA ILE A 86 -3.65 -6.20 8.80
C ILE A 86 -2.64 -5.57 9.77
N LYS A 87 -3.03 -4.51 10.47
CA LYS A 87 -2.16 -3.84 11.46
C LYS A 87 -1.68 -4.81 12.55
N LYS A 88 -2.59 -5.61 13.13
CA LYS A 88 -2.22 -6.60 14.16
C LYS A 88 -1.27 -7.67 13.64
N LEU A 89 -1.47 -8.13 12.41
CA LEU A 89 -0.60 -9.12 11.78
C LEU A 89 0.81 -8.56 11.54
N GLN A 90 0.91 -7.32 11.08
CA GLN A 90 2.18 -6.63 10.90
C GLN A 90 2.91 -6.40 12.24
N GLU A 91 2.17 -6.03 13.29
CA GLU A 91 2.74 -5.87 14.63
C GLU A 91 3.26 -7.22 15.19
N ALA A 92 2.57 -8.32 14.91
CA ALA A 92 2.99 -9.67 15.32
C ALA A 92 4.30 -10.10 14.64
N GLN A 93 4.48 -9.81 13.35
CA GLN A 93 5.68 -10.19 12.59
C GLN A 93 6.93 -9.37 12.94
N LYS A 94 6.77 -8.17 13.52
CA LYS A 94 7.88 -7.25 13.84
C LYS A 94 8.53 -7.52 15.21
N GLY A 95 8.02 -8.47 15.98
CA GLY A 95 8.34 -8.66 17.39
C GLY A 95 9.29 -9.82 17.74
N GLU A 96 9.94 -10.44 16.76
CA GLU A 96 10.80 -11.63 16.96
C GLU A 96 12.31 -11.33 16.85
#